data_AF-A0A4Z0L3T2-F1
#
_entry.id   AF-A0A4Z0L3T2-F1
#
_cell.length_a   1.000
_cell.length_b   1.000
_cell.length_c   1.000
_cell.angle_alpha   90.00
_cell.angle_beta   90.00
_cell.angle_gamma   90.00
#
_symmetry.space_group_name_H-M   'P 1'
#
loop_
_entity.id
_entity.type
_entity.pdbx_description
1 polymer ?
#
loop_
_entity_poly.entity_id
_entity_poly.type
_entity_poly.pdbx_seq_one_letter_code
_entity_poly.pdbx_strand_id
1 'polypeptide(L)'
;IVPGIDFTNDPLLQGRLFSYTDTQISRLGGPNFHEIPINRPTCPYHNFQRDGMHRMDIDTNPANYEPNSINDNWPRETPPAPKRGGFESYQERVDGNKIRERSPSFGEYYAHPRLFWLSQTPIEQQHIIDAFSFELGKVARAYIRERVVDQLAHIDVTLAQGVAHNLGFALTHEQTQIAPPPDVNGLKKDPALSLYAVPDGDVKGRVVAILLNDKVTAADLLTILQALKAKGVHATLLYSRRGEVPAAAGSSLTS
;
A
#
# COMPACT_ATOMS: atom_id res chain seq x y z
N ILE A 1 17.48 2.64 7.56
CA ILE A 1 17.60 1.20 7.22
C ILE A 1 18.58 0.54 8.18
N VAL A 2 18.85 -0.76 8.07
CA VAL A 2 19.76 -1.51 8.95
C VAL A 2 20.88 -2.15 8.12
N PRO A 3 22.07 -2.45 8.71
CA PRO A 3 23.14 -3.16 7.99
C PRO A 3 22.63 -4.44 7.32
N GLY A 4 23.02 -4.65 6.06
CA GLY A 4 22.51 -5.72 5.19
C GLY A 4 21.45 -5.28 4.18
N ILE A 5 20.98 -4.02 4.26
CA ILE A 5 20.08 -3.38 3.30
C ILE A 5 20.71 -2.04 2.90
N ASP A 6 20.56 -1.64 1.63
CA ASP A 6 20.98 -0.33 1.14
C ASP A 6 19.95 0.29 0.17
N PHE A 7 20.20 1.53 -0.25
CA PHE A 7 19.39 2.28 -1.20
C PHE A 7 19.84 2.05 -2.65
N THR A 8 18.98 2.45 -3.59
CA THR A 8 19.28 2.51 -5.03
C THR A 8 19.04 3.92 -5.56
N ASN A 9 19.46 4.18 -6.80
CA ASN A 9 19.24 5.47 -7.48
C ASN A 9 17.81 5.67 -8.02
N ASP A 10 16.80 5.02 -7.45
CA ASP A 10 15.40 5.36 -7.73
C ASP A 10 15.17 6.84 -7.35
N PRO A 11 14.86 7.73 -8.33
CA PRO A 11 14.78 9.17 -8.07
C PRO A 11 13.61 9.56 -7.16
N LEU A 12 12.58 8.71 -7.02
CA LEU A 12 11.49 8.91 -6.07
C LEU A 12 11.92 8.48 -4.66
N LEU A 13 12.61 7.35 -4.53
CA LEU A 13 13.16 6.89 -3.25
C LEU A 13 14.12 7.93 -2.66
N GLN A 14 15.03 8.48 -3.45
CA GLN A 14 16.00 9.48 -3.02
C GLN A 14 15.34 10.71 -2.38
N GLY A 15 14.25 11.21 -2.98
CA GLY A 15 13.48 12.31 -2.38
C GLY A 15 12.77 11.93 -1.08
N ARG A 16 12.32 10.67 -0.94
CA ARG A 16 11.67 10.18 0.28
C ARG A 16 12.64 10.12 1.47
N LEU A 17 13.93 9.85 1.26
CA LEU A 17 14.92 9.79 2.35
C LEU A 17 15.00 11.12 3.12
N PHE A 18 14.82 12.24 2.41
CA PHE A 18 14.73 13.57 3.02
C PHE A 18 13.40 13.77 3.76
N SER A 19 12.28 13.51 3.07
CA SER A 19 10.95 13.94 3.51
C SER A 19 10.48 13.35 4.84
N TYR A 20 10.76 12.06 5.09
CA TYR A 20 10.17 11.37 6.24
C TYR A 20 10.73 11.85 7.58
N THR A 21 11.96 12.34 7.61
CA THR A 21 12.57 12.95 8.81
C THR A 21 12.10 14.38 8.98
N ASP A 22 12.14 15.17 7.90
CA ASP A 22 11.73 16.58 7.87
C ASP A 22 10.30 16.78 8.40
N THR A 23 9.34 15.99 7.89
CA THR A 23 7.94 16.12 8.29
C THR A 23 7.69 15.85 9.78
N GLN A 24 8.55 15.07 10.45
CA GLN A 24 8.36 14.79 11.89
C GLN A 24 8.63 15.99 12.77
N ILE A 25 9.48 16.92 12.32
CA ILE A 25 9.86 18.06 13.14
C ILE A 25 8.62 18.90 13.49
N SER A 26 7.75 19.16 12.53
CA SER A 26 6.48 19.85 12.78
C SER A 26 5.40 18.91 13.31
N ARG A 27 5.23 17.73 12.70
CA ARG A 27 4.13 16.80 13.02
C ARG A 27 4.21 16.23 14.43
N LEU A 28 5.41 15.94 14.91
CA LEU A 28 5.67 15.35 16.23
C LEU A 28 6.36 16.34 17.18
N GLY A 29 6.41 17.62 16.81
CA GLY A 29 6.77 18.72 17.72
C GLY A 29 8.25 18.88 18.04
N GLY A 30 9.15 18.22 17.32
CA GLY A 30 10.60 18.41 17.47
C GLY A 30 11.44 17.23 17.00
N PRO A 31 12.78 17.30 17.18
CA PRO A 31 13.70 16.25 16.75
C PRO A 31 13.67 14.99 17.64
N ASN A 32 13.09 15.08 18.85
CA ASN A 32 13.03 13.97 19.81
C ASN A 32 11.86 13.02 19.58
N PHE A 33 11.28 12.99 18.37
CA PHE A 33 10.17 12.10 18.02
C PHE A 33 10.50 10.60 18.18
N HIS A 34 11.79 10.25 18.18
CA HIS A 34 12.29 8.89 18.41
C HIS A 34 12.14 8.44 19.87
N GLU A 35 11.95 9.36 20.83
CA GLU A 35 11.75 9.06 22.24
C GLU A 35 10.28 8.77 22.59
N ILE A 36 9.34 9.04 21.68
CA ILE A 36 7.93 8.67 21.85
C ILE A 36 7.85 7.15 21.98
N PRO A 37 7.16 6.58 23.01
CA PRO A 37 7.28 5.16 23.37
C PRO A 37 7.10 4.16 22.23
N ILE A 38 6.20 4.43 21.27
CA ILE A 38 5.96 3.54 20.13
C ILE A 38 7.08 3.56 19.07
N ASN A 39 7.86 4.65 19.01
CA ASN A 39 8.94 4.84 18.05
C ASN A 39 10.30 4.40 18.60
N ARG A 40 10.39 4.15 19.91
CA ARG A 40 11.67 3.84 20.57
C ARG A 40 12.24 2.53 20.05
N PRO A 41 13.53 2.49 19.68
CA PRO A 41 14.22 1.24 19.43
C PRO A 41 14.17 0.35 20.68
N THR A 42 14.04 -0.95 20.49
CA THR A 42 14.19 -1.95 21.57
C THR A 42 15.65 -2.37 21.77
N CYS A 43 16.54 -1.99 20.86
CA CYS A 43 17.99 -2.14 20.97
C CYS A 43 18.65 -0.88 21.55
N PRO A 44 19.89 -0.97 22.05
CA PRO A 44 20.62 0.21 22.52
C PRO A 44 20.80 1.27 21.43
N TYR A 45 20.63 2.54 21.78
CA TYR A 45 20.96 3.70 20.97
C TYR A 45 21.72 4.71 21.84
N HIS A 46 22.94 5.06 21.45
CA HIS A 46 23.76 6.05 22.14
C HIS A 46 24.50 6.86 21.09
N ASN A 47 24.46 8.19 21.21
CA ASN A 47 25.13 9.11 20.31
C ASN A 47 25.40 10.44 21.04
N PHE A 48 25.88 11.43 20.29
CA PHE A 48 26.26 12.75 20.81
C PHE A 48 25.18 13.82 20.62
N GLN A 49 23.99 13.48 20.10
CA GLN A 49 22.88 14.44 19.98
C GLN A 49 22.34 14.80 21.37
N ARG A 50 22.01 16.07 21.58
CA ARG A 50 21.48 16.62 22.84
C ARG A 50 20.34 17.60 22.56
N ASP A 51 19.66 17.99 23.62
CA ASP A 51 18.61 19.02 23.64
C ASP A 51 17.42 18.70 22.72
N GLY A 52 16.81 19.73 22.14
CA GLY A 52 15.57 19.63 21.39
C GLY A 52 14.31 19.67 22.27
N MET A 53 13.18 19.96 21.65
CA MET A 53 11.89 20.02 22.34
C MET A 53 11.57 18.65 22.97
N HIS A 54 11.09 18.65 24.22
CA HIS A 54 10.64 17.46 24.95
C HIS A 54 11.71 16.34 25.03
N ARG A 55 12.96 16.69 25.35
CA ARG A 55 14.02 15.69 25.60
C ARG A 55 13.68 14.85 26.83
N MET A 56 13.59 13.53 26.66
CA MET A 56 13.22 12.55 27.67
C MET A 56 14.44 11.87 28.28
N ASP A 57 15.40 11.45 27.45
CA ASP A 57 16.61 10.78 27.95
C ASP A 57 17.58 11.80 28.57
N ILE A 58 18.06 11.50 29.79
CA ILE A 58 19.05 12.31 30.49
C ILE A 58 20.43 11.67 30.27
N ASP A 59 21.19 12.21 29.32
CA ASP A 59 22.56 11.78 29.08
C ASP A 59 23.49 12.20 30.22
N THR A 60 24.23 11.26 30.80
CA THR A 60 25.24 11.50 31.85
C THR A 60 26.67 11.58 31.32
N ASN A 61 26.87 11.40 30.01
CA ASN A 61 28.17 11.42 29.36
C ASN A 61 28.82 12.82 29.51
N PRO A 62 30.06 12.94 30.04
CA PRO A 62 30.74 14.23 30.17
C PRO A 62 31.10 14.84 28.80
N ALA A 63 31.06 14.07 27.71
CA ALA A 63 31.23 14.52 26.34
C ALA A 63 29.90 14.53 25.56
N ASN A 64 29.72 15.55 24.73
CA ASN A 64 28.67 15.67 23.71
C ASN A 64 29.27 15.83 22.30
N TYR A 65 30.50 15.36 22.09
CA TYR A 65 31.24 15.45 20.83
C TYR A 65 32.19 14.25 20.64
N GLU A 66 32.60 14.01 19.40
CA GLU A 66 33.58 13.01 18.99
C GLU A 66 34.54 13.65 17.95
N PRO A 67 35.85 13.36 17.98
CA PRO A 67 36.58 12.56 18.97
C PRO A 67 36.72 13.27 20.33
N ASN A 68 36.68 12.52 21.44
CA ASN A 68 36.88 13.05 22.80
C ASN A 68 37.76 12.14 23.66
N SER A 69 38.54 12.73 24.58
CA SER A 69 39.37 11.98 25.55
C SER A 69 38.73 11.88 26.94
N ILE A 70 37.86 12.83 27.30
CA ILE A 70 37.26 12.94 28.64
C ILE A 70 36.29 11.80 29.00
N ASN A 71 35.82 11.06 27.99
CA ASN A 71 35.03 9.83 28.16
C ASN A 71 35.63 8.65 27.37
N ASP A 72 36.95 8.64 27.15
CA ASP A 72 37.65 7.60 26.37
C ASP A 72 36.98 7.32 25.00
N ASN A 73 36.53 8.39 24.33
CA ASN A 73 35.83 8.38 23.06
C ASN A 73 34.51 7.59 23.01
N TRP A 74 33.86 7.29 24.14
CA TRP A 74 32.56 6.60 24.14
C TRP A 74 31.36 7.57 23.97
N PRO A 75 30.28 7.15 23.27
CA PRO A 75 30.17 5.94 22.45
C PRO A 75 31.06 5.99 21.18
N ARG A 76 31.52 4.83 20.70
CA ARG A 76 32.47 4.71 19.58
C ARG A 76 31.82 4.23 18.29
N GLU A 77 32.43 4.60 17.17
CA GLU A 77 32.20 3.97 15.87
C GLU A 77 32.41 2.45 15.93
N THR A 78 31.65 1.71 15.12
CA THR A 78 31.78 0.25 14.99
C THR A 78 32.18 -0.08 13.55
N PRO A 79 33.29 -0.80 13.30
CA PRO A 79 33.67 -1.21 11.95
C PRO A 79 32.58 -2.07 11.26
N PRO A 80 32.48 -2.06 9.93
CA PRO A 80 31.61 -2.98 9.21
C PRO A 80 32.03 -4.43 9.48
N ALA A 81 31.04 -5.32 9.67
CA ALA A 81 31.28 -6.72 10.03
C ALA A 81 30.09 -7.60 9.61
N PRO A 82 30.27 -8.93 9.45
CA PRO A 82 29.19 -9.85 9.05
C PRO A 82 27.98 -9.84 10.00
N LYS A 83 28.20 -9.55 11.28
CA LYS A 83 27.16 -9.44 12.32
C LYS A 83 27.59 -8.34 13.30
N ARG A 84 26.63 -7.52 13.75
CA ARG A 84 26.86 -6.42 14.71
C ARG A 84 27.89 -5.38 14.23
N GLY A 85 28.08 -5.23 12.91
CA GLY A 85 28.94 -4.18 12.34
C GLY A 85 28.23 -2.83 12.21
N GLY A 86 29.02 -1.78 12.01
CA GLY A 86 28.51 -0.47 11.61
C GLY A 86 27.88 -0.48 10.22
N PHE A 87 27.03 0.51 9.95
CA PHE A 87 26.48 0.73 8.62
C PHE A 87 27.54 1.34 7.71
N GLU A 88 27.76 0.72 6.55
CA GLU A 88 28.59 1.24 5.47
C GLU A 88 27.77 1.12 4.18
N SER A 89 27.69 2.20 3.41
CA SER A 89 27.01 2.16 2.10
C SER A 89 27.81 1.31 1.13
N TYR A 90 27.09 0.55 0.30
CA TYR A 90 27.65 -0.13 -0.85
C TYR A 90 28.36 0.89 -1.74
N GLN A 91 29.59 0.57 -2.14
CA GLN A 91 30.45 1.45 -2.93
C GLN A 91 30.04 1.39 -4.42
N GLU A 92 28.81 1.82 -4.71
CA GLU A 92 28.29 1.89 -6.06
C GLU A 92 29.13 2.85 -6.90
N ARG A 93 29.49 2.43 -8.13
CA ARG A 93 30.18 3.31 -9.06
C ARG A 93 29.21 4.35 -9.61
N VAL A 94 29.45 5.61 -9.27
CA VAL A 94 28.74 6.76 -9.85
C VAL A 94 29.60 7.42 -10.92
N ASP A 95 29.03 7.58 -12.12
CA ASP A 95 29.65 8.27 -13.24
C ASP A 95 28.60 9.09 -14.00
N GLY A 96 28.85 10.37 -14.22
CA GLY A 96 27.89 11.29 -14.84
C GLY A 96 28.07 12.75 -14.43
N ASN A 97 27.30 13.62 -15.07
CA ASN A 97 27.29 15.06 -14.80
C ASN A 97 26.18 15.45 -13.82
N LYS A 98 26.35 16.59 -13.14
CA LYS A 98 25.28 17.18 -12.30
C LYS A 98 24.19 17.78 -13.19
N ILE A 99 23.08 17.06 -13.36
CA ILE A 99 21.96 17.44 -14.22
C ILE A 99 20.62 17.37 -13.49
N ARG A 100 19.60 18.04 -14.03
CA ARG A 100 18.20 17.84 -13.66
C ARG A 100 17.46 17.28 -14.86
N GLU A 101 17.57 15.98 -15.06
CA GLU A 101 17.06 15.29 -16.24
C GLU A 101 16.43 13.95 -15.82
N ARG A 102 15.31 13.59 -16.46
CA ARG A 102 14.74 12.26 -16.30
C ARG A 102 15.50 11.31 -17.22
N SER A 103 15.97 10.18 -16.71
CA SER A 103 16.60 9.17 -17.55
C SER A 103 15.65 8.78 -18.70
N PRO A 104 16.11 8.75 -19.97
CA PRO A 104 15.30 8.32 -21.10
C PRO A 104 14.70 6.92 -20.92
N SER A 105 15.33 6.05 -20.12
CA SER A 105 14.81 4.71 -19.79
C SER A 105 13.49 4.72 -19.03
N PHE A 106 13.11 5.84 -18.40
CA PHE A 106 11.81 6.03 -17.73
C PHE A 106 10.73 6.51 -18.70
N GLY A 107 11.07 6.75 -19.98
CA GLY A 107 10.19 7.31 -21.00
C GLY A 107 9.21 6.31 -21.64
N GLU A 108 8.78 5.29 -20.90
CA GLU A 108 7.78 4.31 -21.30
C GLU A 108 6.62 4.36 -20.28
N TYR A 109 5.38 4.43 -20.75
CA TYR A 109 4.24 4.78 -19.91
C TYR A 109 3.03 3.84 -20.04
N TYR A 110 3.03 2.92 -21.01
CA TYR A 110 1.82 2.22 -21.46
C TYR A 110 1.95 0.68 -21.41
N ALA A 111 3.15 0.12 -21.56
CA ALA A 111 3.36 -1.33 -21.58
C ALA A 111 2.98 -1.98 -20.24
N HIS A 112 3.38 -1.39 -19.11
CA HIS A 112 3.04 -1.90 -17.79
C HIS A 112 1.53 -1.79 -17.46
N PRO A 113 0.84 -0.66 -17.74
CA PRO A 113 -0.62 -0.61 -17.65
C PRO A 113 -1.34 -1.64 -18.52
N ARG A 114 -0.83 -1.90 -19.75
CA ARG A 114 -1.40 -2.92 -20.64
C ARG A 114 -1.19 -4.32 -20.08
N LEU A 115 0.01 -4.64 -19.61
CA LEU A 115 0.31 -5.90 -18.94
C LEU A 115 -0.66 -6.13 -17.77
N PHE A 116 -0.88 -5.12 -16.93
CA PHE A 116 -1.84 -5.19 -15.83
C PHE A 116 -3.26 -5.47 -16.34
N TRP A 117 -3.76 -4.68 -17.29
CA TRP A 117 -5.09 -4.82 -17.88
C TRP A 117 -5.36 -6.22 -18.46
N LEU A 118 -4.43 -6.76 -19.25
CA LEU A 118 -4.55 -8.08 -19.88
C LEU A 118 -4.43 -9.25 -18.89
N SER A 119 -3.96 -8.97 -17.68
CA SER A 119 -3.83 -9.97 -16.61
C SER A 119 -5.12 -10.15 -15.81
N GLN A 120 -6.06 -9.20 -15.92
CA GLN A 120 -7.30 -9.20 -15.17
C GLN A 120 -8.32 -10.19 -15.74
N THR A 121 -9.15 -10.77 -14.86
CA THR A 121 -10.33 -11.52 -15.28
C THR A 121 -11.38 -10.58 -15.91
N PRO A 122 -12.34 -11.09 -16.71
CA PRO A 122 -13.36 -10.23 -17.33
C PRO A 122 -14.16 -9.38 -16.33
N ILE A 123 -14.42 -9.89 -15.12
CA ILE A 123 -15.13 -9.13 -14.09
C ILE A 123 -14.26 -8.03 -13.49
N GLU A 124 -12.97 -8.27 -13.29
CA GLU A 124 -12.02 -7.24 -12.84
C GLU A 124 -11.83 -6.16 -13.91
N GLN A 125 -11.76 -6.54 -15.19
CA GLN A 125 -11.73 -5.60 -16.31
C GLN A 125 -12.97 -4.70 -16.33
N GLN A 126 -14.16 -5.27 -16.11
CA GLN A 126 -15.38 -4.48 -16.01
C GLN A 126 -15.34 -3.53 -14.81
N HIS A 127 -14.90 -3.97 -13.63
CA HIS A 127 -14.75 -3.10 -12.47
C HIS A 127 -13.76 -1.94 -12.71
N ILE A 128 -12.68 -2.17 -13.45
CA ILE A 128 -11.73 -1.12 -13.85
C ILE A 128 -12.42 -0.10 -14.76
N ILE A 129 -13.16 -0.55 -15.78
CA ILE A 129 -13.95 0.34 -16.66
C ILE A 129 -14.94 1.16 -15.83
N ASP A 130 -15.68 0.53 -14.94
CA ASP A 130 -16.70 1.17 -14.11
C ASP A 130 -16.07 2.20 -13.16
N ALA A 131 -14.90 1.89 -12.57
CA ALA A 131 -14.17 2.78 -11.69
C ALA A 131 -13.67 4.04 -12.41
N PHE A 132 -13.04 3.88 -13.59
CA PHE A 132 -12.64 5.03 -14.42
C PHE A 132 -13.86 5.88 -14.80
N SER A 133 -14.94 5.22 -15.22
CA SER A 133 -16.18 5.89 -15.62
C SER A 133 -16.80 6.67 -14.45
N PHE A 134 -16.82 6.09 -13.25
CA PHE A 134 -17.36 6.73 -12.05
C PHE A 134 -16.54 7.95 -11.63
N GLU A 135 -15.21 7.84 -11.60
CA GLU A 135 -14.35 8.98 -11.21
C GLU A 135 -14.35 10.09 -12.27
N LEU A 136 -14.26 9.73 -13.56
CA LEU A 136 -14.34 10.71 -14.65
C LEU A 136 -15.73 11.32 -14.77
N GLY A 137 -16.79 10.61 -14.40
CA GLY A 137 -18.15 11.14 -14.32
C GLY A 137 -18.29 12.33 -13.36
N LYS A 138 -17.41 12.42 -12.36
CA LYS A 138 -17.35 13.56 -11.41
C LYS A 138 -16.52 14.74 -11.92
N VAL A 139 -15.81 14.58 -13.03
CA VAL A 139 -14.97 15.64 -13.61
C VAL A 139 -15.83 16.57 -14.45
N ALA A 140 -16.05 17.79 -13.94
CA ALA A 140 -16.94 18.76 -14.58
C ALA A 140 -16.46 19.23 -15.97
N ARG A 141 -15.15 19.25 -16.22
CA ARG A 141 -14.57 19.76 -17.48
C ARG A 141 -14.44 18.61 -18.48
N ALA A 142 -15.27 18.64 -19.53
CA ALA A 142 -15.36 17.56 -20.53
C ALA A 142 -14.01 17.20 -21.17
N TYR A 143 -13.23 18.20 -21.60
CA TYR A 143 -11.92 18.01 -22.23
C TYR A 143 -10.91 17.24 -21.36
N ILE A 144 -11.08 17.24 -20.02
CA ILE A 144 -10.22 16.45 -19.14
C ILE A 144 -10.56 14.97 -19.28
N ARG A 145 -11.85 14.64 -19.31
CA ARG A 145 -12.34 13.26 -19.50
C ARG A 145 -11.90 12.71 -20.85
N GLU A 146 -12.05 13.51 -21.90
CA GLU A 146 -11.61 13.19 -23.26
C GLU A 146 -10.10 12.90 -23.31
N ARG A 147 -9.27 13.75 -22.67
CA ARG A 147 -7.81 13.54 -22.60
C ARG A 147 -7.42 12.30 -21.81
N VAL A 148 -8.12 11.96 -20.72
CA VAL A 148 -7.84 10.73 -19.97
C VAL A 148 -8.19 9.51 -20.81
N VAL A 149 -9.36 9.51 -21.47
CA VAL A 149 -9.77 8.43 -22.37
C VAL A 149 -8.81 8.28 -23.55
N ASP A 150 -8.29 9.39 -24.08
CA ASP A 150 -7.23 9.37 -25.09
C ASP A 150 -5.96 8.65 -24.58
N GLN A 151 -5.54 8.89 -23.33
CA GLN A 151 -4.44 8.13 -22.72
C GLN A 151 -4.77 6.64 -22.54
N LEU A 152 -6.02 6.29 -22.22
CA LEU A 152 -6.43 4.89 -22.13
C LEU A 152 -6.36 4.19 -23.49
N ALA A 153 -6.60 4.90 -24.59
CA ALA A 153 -6.51 4.33 -25.94
C ALA A 153 -5.06 3.94 -26.31
N HIS A 154 -4.06 4.58 -25.70
CA HIS A 154 -2.65 4.18 -25.80
C HIS A 154 -2.31 2.93 -24.98
N ILE A 155 -3.19 2.49 -24.07
CA ILE A 155 -3.01 1.28 -23.26
C ILE A 155 -3.73 0.10 -23.92
N ASP A 156 -5.04 0.24 -24.09
CA ASP A 156 -5.91 -0.76 -24.70
C ASP A 156 -7.22 -0.12 -25.21
N VAL A 157 -7.55 -0.38 -26.48
CA VAL A 157 -8.72 0.24 -27.13
C VAL A 157 -10.03 -0.26 -26.53
N THR A 158 -10.12 -1.52 -26.08
CA THR A 158 -11.34 -2.04 -25.44
C THR A 158 -11.60 -1.36 -24.10
N LEU A 159 -10.56 -1.15 -23.29
CA LEU A 159 -10.64 -0.34 -22.07
C LEU A 159 -11.13 1.09 -22.38
N ALA A 160 -10.49 1.76 -23.33
CA ALA A 160 -10.84 3.14 -23.69
C ALA A 160 -12.27 3.27 -24.21
N GLN A 161 -12.72 2.34 -25.07
CA GLN A 161 -14.08 2.30 -25.59
C GLN A 161 -15.11 2.09 -24.49
N GLY A 162 -14.87 1.16 -23.55
CA GLY A 162 -15.76 0.91 -22.42
C GLY A 162 -15.97 2.16 -21.57
N VAL A 163 -14.89 2.88 -21.26
CA VAL A 163 -14.95 4.12 -20.49
C VAL A 163 -15.62 5.25 -21.29
N ALA A 164 -15.27 5.43 -22.56
CA ALA A 164 -15.86 6.46 -23.42
C ALA A 164 -17.37 6.31 -23.55
N HIS A 165 -17.83 5.07 -23.78
CA HIS A 165 -19.24 4.73 -23.86
C HIS A 165 -20.01 5.16 -22.61
N ASN A 166 -19.49 4.83 -21.41
CA ASN A 166 -20.12 5.20 -20.14
C ASN A 166 -20.14 6.72 -19.89
N LEU A 167 -19.18 7.46 -20.46
CA LEU A 167 -19.11 8.91 -20.38
C LEU A 167 -19.89 9.64 -21.49
N GLY A 168 -20.54 8.89 -22.39
CA GLY A 168 -21.44 9.44 -23.41
C GLY A 168 -20.74 10.03 -24.64
N PHE A 169 -19.52 9.59 -24.97
CA PHE A 169 -18.84 9.98 -26.21
C PHE A 169 -18.12 8.80 -26.87
N ALA A 170 -17.78 8.96 -28.15
CA ALA A 170 -17.09 7.93 -28.94
C ALA A 170 -15.63 8.32 -29.16
N LEU A 171 -14.77 7.31 -29.29
CA LEU A 171 -13.40 7.50 -29.77
C LEU A 171 -13.41 7.92 -31.25
N THR A 172 -12.42 8.71 -31.65
CA THR A 172 -12.19 8.99 -33.08
C THR A 172 -11.66 7.74 -33.79
N HIS A 173 -11.78 7.70 -35.12
CA HIS A 173 -11.20 6.60 -35.90
C HIS A 173 -9.70 6.43 -35.62
N GLU A 174 -8.96 7.54 -35.58
CA GLU A 174 -7.53 7.54 -35.26
C GLU A 174 -7.23 6.91 -33.90
N GLN A 175 -8.00 7.26 -32.86
CA GLN A 175 -7.85 6.68 -31.52
C GLN A 175 -8.10 5.17 -31.50
N THR A 176 -9.05 4.66 -32.31
CA THR A 176 -9.28 3.21 -32.41
C THR A 176 -8.17 2.45 -33.13
N GLN A 177 -7.29 3.14 -33.85
CA GLN A 177 -6.16 2.56 -34.60
C GLN A 177 -4.81 2.77 -33.91
N ILE A 178 -4.79 3.33 -32.68
CA ILE A 178 -3.54 3.46 -31.91
C ILE A 178 -2.94 2.06 -31.69
N ALA A 179 -1.68 1.90 -32.09
CA ALA A 179 -0.97 0.64 -31.90
C ALA A 179 -0.77 0.37 -30.40
N PRO A 180 -1.03 -0.87 -29.93
CA PRO A 180 -0.78 -1.21 -28.54
C PRO A 180 0.72 -1.15 -28.22
N PRO A 181 1.10 -0.83 -26.96
CA PRO A 181 2.48 -0.86 -26.51
C PRO A 181 3.07 -2.26 -26.59
N PRO A 182 4.42 -2.38 -26.59
CA PRO A 182 5.10 -3.67 -26.64
C PRO A 182 4.82 -4.52 -25.38
N ASP A 183 4.99 -5.84 -25.52
CA ASP A 183 4.97 -6.77 -24.40
C ASP A 183 6.15 -6.51 -23.46
N VAL A 184 5.95 -6.64 -22.14
CA VAL A 184 7.00 -6.45 -21.14
C VAL A 184 7.88 -7.70 -21.11
N ASN A 185 9.07 -7.62 -21.70
CA ASN A 185 10.00 -8.75 -21.82
C ASN A 185 9.35 -10.02 -22.44
N GLY A 186 8.41 -9.84 -23.38
CA GLY A 186 7.66 -10.93 -24.02
C GLY A 186 6.44 -11.44 -23.24
N LEU A 187 6.15 -10.86 -22.07
CA LEU A 187 4.95 -11.18 -21.31
C LEU A 187 3.76 -10.33 -21.77
N LYS A 188 2.69 -11.02 -22.19
CA LYS A 188 1.39 -10.40 -22.51
C LYS A 188 0.50 -10.21 -21.29
N LYS A 189 0.64 -11.10 -20.31
CA LYS A 189 -0.10 -11.11 -19.05
C LYS A 189 0.68 -11.89 -18.00
N ASP A 190 0.40 -11.61 -16.74
CA ASP A 190 0.89 -12.32 -15.57
C ASP A 190 -0.27 -12.53 -14.59
N PRO A 191 -0.76 -13.77 -14.41
CA PRO A 191 -1.88 -14.07 -13.50
C PRO A 191 -1.66 -13.62 -12.06
N ALA A 192 -0.41 -13.40 -11.61
CA ALA A 192 -0.12 -12.88 -10.28
C ALA A 192 -0.59 -11.43 -10.08
N LEU A 193 -0.91 -10.72 -11.17
CA LEU A 193 -1.44 -9.34 -11.14
C LEU A 193 -2.97 -9.29 -11.02
N SER A 194 -3.66 -10.44 -11.06
CA SER A 194 -5.10 -10.53 -10.82
C SER A 194 -5.37 -11.04 -9.41
N LEU A 195 -6.43 -10.51 -8.78
CA LEU A 195 -6.86 -10.95 -7.45
C LEU A 195 -7.58 -12.30 -7.50
N TYR A 196 -8.21 -12.64 -8.63
CA TYR A 196 -9.13 -13.79 -8.72
C TYR A 196 -8.73 -14.83 -9.77
N ALA A 197 -7.74 -14.57 -10.62
CA ALA A 197 -7.30 -15.52 -11.65
C ALA A 197 -6.66 -16.77 -11.04
N VAL A 198 -5.93 -16.61 -9.94
CA VAL A 198 -5.34 -17.72 -9.16
C VAL A 198 -5.96 -17.69 -7.77
N PRO A 199 -6.83 -18.64 -7.41
CA PRO A 199 -7.46 -18.65 -6.10
C PRO A 199 -6.42 -18.77 -4.97
N ASP A 200 -6.52 -17.90 -3.98
CA ASP A 200 -5.70 -17.92 -2.77
C ASP A 200 -6.55 -17.65 -1.50
N GLY A 201 -5.90 -17.75 -0.34
CA GLY A 201 -6.52 -17.51 0.96
C GLY A 201 -7.54 -18.57 1.41
N ASP A 202 -8.26 -18.25 2.48
CA ASP A 202 -9.34 -19.08 3.03
C ASP A 202 -10.47 -18.19 3.61
N VAL A 203 -11.53 -18.83 4.12
CA VAL A 203 -12.71 -18.13 4.67
C VAL A 203 -12.55 -17.70 6.14
N LYS A 204 -11.48 -18.09 6.83
CA LYS A 204 -11.29 -17.83 8.26
C LYS A 204 -11.22 -16.32 8.52
N GLY A 205 -11.93 -15.87 9.54
CA GLY A 205 -12.05 -14.44 9.87
C GLY A 205 -13.05 -13.67 9.01
N ARG A 206 -13.63 -14.26 7.95
CA ARG A 206 -14.79 -13.68 7.26
C ARG A 206 -16.01 -13.69 8.18
N VAL A 207 -17.02 -12.91 7.81
CA VAL A 207 -18.24 -12.71 8.62
C VAL A 207 -19.48 -12.94 7.76
N VAL A 208 -20.45 -13.67 8.31
CA VAL A 208 -21.76 -13.89 7.70
C VAL A 208 -22.84 -13.20 8.54
N ALA A 209 -23.67 -12.38 7.91
CA ALA A 209 -24.88 -11.87 8.53
C ALA A 209 -25.98 -12.93 8.48
N ILE A 210 -26.56 -13.25 9.63
CA ILE A 210 -27.68 -14.20 9.76
C ILE A 210 -28.92 -13.40 10.16
N LEU A 211 -29.87 -13.29 9.24
CA LEU A 211 -31.10 -12.55 9.47
C LEU A 211 -32.09 -13.43 10.25
N LEU A 212 -32.45 -13.00 11.46
CA LEU A 212 -33.40 -13.67 12.33
C LEU A 212 -34.85 -13.25 12.00
N ASN A 213 -35.80 -14.06 12.46
CA ASN A 213 -37.23 -13.75 12.47
C ASN A 213 -37.83 -14.15 13.84
N ASP A 214 -39.12 -13.90 14.09
CA ASP A 214 -39.76 -14.19 15.40
C ASP A 214 -39.86 -15.68 15.76
N LYS A 215 -39.63 -16.57 14.79
CA LYS A 215 -39.75 -18.03 14.94
C LYS A 215 -38.57 -18.74 14.27
N VAL A 216 -37.36 -18.41 14.71
CA VAL A 216 -36.14 -19.04 14.18
C VAL A 216 -36.18 -20.54 14.42
N THR A 217 -35.97 -21.31 13.34
CA THR A 217 -35.75 -22.76 13.40
C THR A 217 -34.40 -23.04 14.06
N ALA A 218 -34.42 -23.51 15.31
CA ALA A 218 -33.19 -23.73 16.09
C ALA A 218 -32.22 -24.74 15.44
N ALA A 219 -32.75 -25.75 14.75
CA ALA A 219 -31.95 -26.76 14.04
C ALA A 219 -31.11 -26.14 12.90
N ASP A 220 -31.71 -25.26 12.10
CA ASP A 220 -31.03 -24.59 11.00
C ASP A 220 -29.94 -23.66 11.52
N LEU A 221 -30.27 -22.85 12.54
CA LEU A 221 -29.30 -21.91 13.12
C LEU A 221 -28.11 -22.64 13.74
N LEU A 222 -28.35 -23.71 14.50
CA LEU A 222 -27.28 -24.51 15.10
C LEU A 222 -26.38 -25.12 14.03
N THR A 223 -26.97 -25.65 12.95
CA THR A 223 -26.22 -26.22 11.82
C THR A 223 -25.35 -25.15 11.15
N ILE A 224 -25.90 -23.97 10.88
CA ILE A 224 -25.16 -22.84 10.28
C ILE A 224 -24.00 -22.42 11.20
N LEU A 225 -24.27 -22.15 12.47
CA LEU A 225 -23.24 -21.68 13.41
C LEU A 225 -22.13 -22.71 13.60
N GLN A 226 -22.45 -24.01 13.64
CA GLN A 226 -21.45 -25.07 13.72
C GLN A 226 -20.57 -25.14 12.47
N ALA A 227 -21.17 -25.08 11.28
CA ALA A 227 -20.42 -25.08 10.02
C ALA A 227 -19.50 -23.86 9.89
N LEU A 228 -20.00 -22.67 10.24
CA LEU A 228 -19.21 -21.43 10.24
C LEU A 228 -18.07 -21.50 11.25
N LYS A 229 -18.34 -21.94 12.50
CA LYS A 229 -17.33 -22.09 13.55
C LYS A 229 -16.25 -23.11 13.16
N ALA A 230 -16.62 -24.22 12.52
CA ALA A 230 -15.67 -25.23 12.05
C ALA A 230 -14.69 -24.69 11.00
N LYS A 231 -15.06 -23.62 10.29
CA LYS A 231 -14.20 -22.91 9.33
C LYS A 231 -13.62 -21.59 9.88
N GLY A 232 -13.87 -21.26 11.14
CA GLY A 232 -13.43 -20.01 11.76
C GLY A 232 -14.08 -18.76 11.14
N VAL A 233 -15.30 -18.90 10.61
CA VAL A 233 -16.12 -17.80 10.08
C VAL A 233 -17.00 -17.27 11.20
N HIS A 234 -17.04 -15.95 11.35
CA HIS A 234 -17.88 -15.28 12.35
C HIS A 234 -19.32 -15.15 11.86
N ALA A 235 -20.27 -15.13 12.78
CA ALA A 235 -21.67 -14.88 12.50
C ALA A 235 -22.15 -13.64 13.26
N THR A 236 -22.89 -12.77 12.58
CA THR A 236 -23.60 -11.64 13.17
C THR A 236 -25.10 -11.88 13.05
N LEU A 237 -25.77 -12.10 14.18
CA LEU A 237 -27.22 -12.28 14.20
C LEU A 237 -27.89 -10.91 14.11
N LEU A 238 -28.75 -10.71 13.11
CA LEU A 238 -29.42 -9.43 12.88
C LEU A 238 -30.93 -9.61 12.98
N TYR A 239 -31.60 -8.65 13.60
CA TYR A 239 -33.06 -8.64 13.75
C TYR A 239 -33.60 -7.20 13.60
N SER A 240 -34.92 -7.05 13.49
CA SER A 240 -35.61 -5.76 13.29
C SER A 240 -35.46 -4.79 14.47
N ARG A 241 -35.13 -5.32 15.65
CA ARG A 241 -34.81 -4.59 16.89
C ARG A 241 -33.68 -5.30 17.64
N ARG A 242 -33.01 -4.56 18.53
CA ARG A 242 -32.05 -5.12 19.50
C ARG A 242 -32.75 -5.99 20.55
N GLY A 243 -31.96 -6.74 21.30
CA GLY A 243 -32.39 -7.51 22.45
C GLY A 243 -32.53 -8.98 22.11
N GLU A 244 -33.43 -9.66 22.81
CA GLU A 244 -33.60 -11.11 22.64
C GLU A 244 -34.73 -11.43 21.66
N VAL A 245 -34.48 -12.46 20.86
CA VAL A 245 -35.47 -13.12 19.99
C VAL A 245 -35.68 -14.54 20.50
N PRO A 246 -36.94 -14.97 20.75
CA PRO A 246 -37.22 -16.34 21.14
C PRO A 246 -36.99 -17.28 19.96
N ALA A 247 -36.14 -18.30 20.13
CA ALA A 247 -36.05 -19.41 19.20
C ALA A 247 -37.20 -20.41 19.48
N ALA A 248 -37.63 -21.15 18.45
CA ALA A 248 -38.79 -22.05 18.54
C ALA A 248 -38.69 -23.17 19.60
N ALA A 249 -37.50 -23.39 20.17
CA ALA A 249 -37.22 -24.37 21.23
C ALA A 249 -37.08 -23.76 22.65
N GLY A 250 -37.45 -22.48 22.85
CA GLY A 250 -37.42 -21.82 24.15
C GLY A 250 -36.08 -21.20 24.56
N SER A 251 -35.06 -21.23 23.69
CA SER A 251 -33.79 -20.52 23.87
C SER A 251 -33.90 -19.05 23.41
N SER A 252 -33.25 -18.12 24.11
CA SER A 252 -33.15 -16.73 23.68
C SER A 252 -31.87 -16.49 22.87
N LEU A 253 -32.00 -15.75 21.77
CA LEU A 253 -30.90 -15.34 20.91
C LEU A 253 -30.70 -13.83 21.05
N THR A 254 -29.50 -13.41 21.41
CA THR A 254 -29.15 -11.98 21.50
C THR A 254 -28.76 -11.44 20.12
N SER A 255 -29.41 -10.35 19.68
CA SER A 255 -29.07 -9.58 18.48
C SER A 255 -28.43 -8.22 18.78
#